data_AF-A0A7J7YXL5-F1
#
_entry.id   AF-A0A7J7YXL5-F1
#
_cell.length_a   1.000
_cell.length_b   1.000
_cell.length_c   1.000
_cell.angle_alpha   90.00
_cell.angle_beta   90.00
_cell.angle_gamma   90.00
#
_symmetry.space_group_name_H-M   'P 1'
#
loop_
_entity.id
_entity.type
_entity.pdbx_description
1 polymer ?
#
loop_
_entity_poly.entity_id
_entity_poly.type
_entity_poly.pdbx_seq_one_letter_code
_entity_poly.pdbx_strand_id
1 'polypeptide(L)'
;MPSLRALALSACALLGWAALGGGAGGAGGGARRRGREPPPPAPQTIEVLVLLPRDDSYPFSLARVRPAIEYALRGLEANGTGARLLPPGSRFQVAYEDSGCGNRALFSLVDRVAAARGARPDLLLGPVCEYAAAPVARLAAHWDLPMLSAGALAAGFQRKDAEYSHLTRVAPAYAKMGEMLLALFRHHQWRRAALLYSDDRLERNCFFTLEGVHEVFQEQGLHTAAYSFDEAHDLDLEDIVRFLQASERVVIMCASSDTIRGIMLAAHRHGMTSGDYAFFNIELFNSSSYGDGSWKRGDKHDFEAKQAYSSLQTVTLLRTVKPEFEKFSMEVKSSVEKQGLNEEDYVNMFVEGFHDAILLYALALHEVLRAGFSKKDGGKIIQQTWNRTFEGIAGQVSIDTNGDRYGDFSVIAMTDAEAGTQEVIGDYFGKEGRFEMRPNVKYPWGPLKLRLEEPGLAGHSGGAPCKASGGLEESAVTGIVVGALLGAGLLMAFYFFRKKYRITIERRSQPEESNVGKHRELREDSIRSHFSVA
;
A
#
# COMPACT_ATOMS: atom_id res chain seq x y z
N MET A 1 -38.35 30.54 -24.85
CA MET A 1 -37.66 31.68 -25.47
C MET A 1 -36.16 31.43 -25.35
N PRO A 2 -35.47 31.14 -26.46
CA PRO A 2 -34.17 30.48 -26.44
C PRO A 2 -33.00 31.41 -26.81
N SER A 3 -31.77 30.95 -26.56
CA SER A 3 -30.69 31.14 -27.54
C SER A 3 -29.92 29.83 -27.71
N LEU A 4 -30.17 29.18 -28.85
CA LEU A 4 -29.40 28.08 -29.42
C LEU A 4 -28.19 28.66 -30.17
N ARG A 5 -27.04 27.96 -30.12
CA ARG A 5 -26.20 27.76 -31.31
C ARG A 5 -25.66 26.33 -31.34
N ALA A 6 -26.28 25.53 -32.20
CA ALA A 6 -25.80 24.24 -32.66
C ALA A 6 -24.84 24.46 -33.85
N LEU A 7 -23.74 23.70 -33.90
CA LEU A 7 -22.90 23.55 -35.08
C LEU A 7 -23.29 22.23 -35.75
N ALA A 8 -23.88 22.36 -36.94
CA ALA A 8 -24.34 21.27 -37.77
C ALA A 8 -23.21 20.69 -38.63
N LEU A 9 -23.26 19.38 -38.80
CA LEU A 9 -22.57 18.62 -39.83
C LEU A 9 -22.97 19.11 -41.24
N SER A 10 -22.02 19.05 -42.19
CA SER A 10 -22.34 18.98 -43.61
C SER A 10 -21.45 17.94 -44.29
N ALA A 11 -22.09 16.87 -44.74
CA ALA A 11 -21.58 15.88 -45.65
C ALA A 11 -22.33 16.05 -46.98
N CYS A 12 -21.62 16.37 -48.06
CA CYS A 12 -22.03 16.07 -49.45
C CYS A 12 -20.97 16.58 -50.44
N ALA A 13 -20.30 15.65 -51.12
CA ALA A 13 -20.00 15.72 -52.56
C ALA A 13 -19.33 14.41 -52.98
N LEU A 14 -20.11 13.56 -53.64
CA LEU A 14 -19.67 12.35 -54.34
C LEU A 14 -19.93 12.55 -55.83
N LEU A 15 -19.01 11.95 -56.62
CA LEU A 15 -19.13 11.49 -58.01
C LEU A 15 -18.83 12.45 -59.16
N GLY A 16 -17.81 12.06 -59.91
CA GLY A 16 -17.75 12.22 -61.36
C GLY A 16 -16.35 12.49 -61.87
N TRP A 17 -15.68 11.47 -62.43
CA TRP A 17 -15.31 11.44 -63.85
C TRP A 17 -14.59 10.13 -64.18
N ALA A 18 -15.16 9.43 -65.17
CA ALA A 18 -14.59 8.28 -65.82
C ALA A 18 -14.13 8.67 -67.24
N ALA A 19 -13.06 8.02 -67.67
CA ALA A 19 -12.69 7.70 -69.06
C ALA A 19 -12.26 8.84 -70.01
N LEU A 20 -10.98 8.81 -70.36
CA LEU A 20 -10.34 9.01 -71.69
C LEU A 20 -8.87 8.60 -71.45
N GLY A 21 -8.13 7.80 -72.20
CA GLY A 21 -8.25 7.10 -73.48
C GLY A 21 -6.87 6.43 -73.68
N GLY A 22 -6.82 5.26 -74.34
CA GLY A 22 -5.66 4.37 -74.34
C GLY A 22 -4.43 4.84 -75.12
N GLY A 23 -3.32 4.11 -74.92
CA GLY A 23 -2.09 4.25 -75.71
C GLY A 23 -0.89 3.46 -75.20
N ALA A 24 -0.72 2.25 -75.74
CA ALA A 24 0.54 1.55 -76.05
C ALA A 24 1.62 1.24 -74.96
N GLY A 25 1.77 -0.06 -74.69
CA GLY A 25 3.02 -0.81 -74.91
C GLY A 25 4.28 -0.44 -74.13
N GLY A 26 4.64 -1.24 -73.12
CA GLY A 26 5.98 -1.24 -72.53
C GLY A 26 6.12 -2.25 -71.40
N ALA A 27 6.60 -3.46 -71.72
CA ALA A 27 6.95 -4.48 -70.74
C ALA A 27 8.17 -4.01 -69.92
N GLY A 28 7.98 -3.86 -68.61
CA GLY A 28 9.04 -3.57 -67.65
C GLY A 28 8.72 -4.19 -66.30
N GLY A 29 9.39 -5.30 -65.97
CA GLY A 29 9.22 -6.02 -64.71
C GLY A 29 9.65 -5.18 -63.51
N GLY A 30 8.67 -4.62 -62.78
CA GLY A 30 8.86 -4.02 -61.47
C GLY A 30 8.48 -5.02 -60.38
N ALA A 31 9.49 -5.60 -59.72
CA ALA A 31 9.32 -6.52 -58.61
C ALA A 31 8.48 -5.88 -57.48
N ARG A 32 7.32 -6.48 -57.18
CA ARG A 32 6.60 -6.25 -55.92
C ARG A 32 7.56 -6.56 -54.77
N ARG A 33 8.07 -5.53 -54.08
CA ARG A 33 8.63 -5.68 -52.74
C ARG A 33 7.49 -6.20 -51.85
N ARG A 34 7.46 -7.52 -51.65
CA ARG A 34 6.80 -8.12 -50.49
C ARG A 34 7.40 -7.42 -49.28
N GLY A 35 6.59 -6.69 -48.51
CA GLY A 35 6.98 -6.31 -47.16
C GLY A 35 7.41 -7.60 -46.47
N ARG A 36 8.69 -7.68 -46.09
CA ARG A 36 9.17 -8.78 -45.25
C ARG A 36 8.38 -8.66 -43.95
N GLU A 37 7.58 -9.68 -43.68
CA GLU A 37 7.09 -9.95 -42.34
C GLU A 37 8.32 -9.88 -41.40
N PRO A 38 8.25 -9.14 -40.27
CA PRO A 38 9.37 -9.05 -39.36
C PRO A 38 9.80 -10.48 -38.97
N PRO A 39 11.11 -10.75 -38.89
CA PRO A 39 11.59 -12.07 -38.50
C PRO A 39 10.95 -12.48 -37.17
N PRO A 40 10.62 -13.77 -36.99
CA PRO A 40 10.05 -14.24 -35.74
C PRO A 40 10.98 -13.83 -34.58
N PRO A 41 10.42 -13.34 -33.45
CA PRO A 41 11.22 -12.86 -32.34
C PRO A 41 12.18 -13.95 -31.86
N ALA A 42 13.43 -13.58 -31.64
CA ALA A 42 14.48 -14.52 -31.21
C ALA A 42 14.18 -15.08 -29.81
N PRO A 43 14.66 -16.29 -29.48
CA PRO A 43 14.61 -16.83 -28.13
C PRO A 43 15.17 -15.84 -27.09
N GLN A 44 14.43 -15.60 -26.01
CA GLN A 44 14.82 -14.66 -24.95
C GLN A 44 15.37 -15.41 -23.74
N THR A 45 16.56 -15.06 -23.27
CA THR A 45 17.00 -15.40 -21.92
C THR A 45 16.61 -14.25 -21.00
N ILE A 46 15.75 -14.46 -20.02
CA ILE A 46 15.24 -13.41 -19.13
C ILE A 46 15.87 -13.59 -17.75
N GLU A 47 16.68 -12.63 -17.31
CA GLU A 47 17.28 -12.62 -15.99
C GLU A 47 16.33 -12.00 -14.96
N VAL A 48 15.91 -12.79 -13.98
CA VAL A 48 15.04 -12.36 -12.89
C VAL A 48 15.84 -12.33 -11.60
N LEU A 49 15.74 -11.23 -10.85
CA LEU A 49 16.30 -11.13 -9.51
C LEU A 49 15.15 -11.07 -8.49
N VAL A 50 15.08 -12.07 -7.63
CA VAL A 50 14.12 -12.16 -6.53
C VAL A 50 14.81 -11.70 -5.25
N LEU A 51 14.25 -10.69 -4.60
CA LEU A 51 14.77 -10.10 -3.36
C LEU A 51 13.76 -10.30 -2.24
N LEU A 52 13.88 -11.40 -1.48
CA LEU A 52 12.97 -11.74 -0.38
C LEU A 52 13.76 -12.21 0.84
N PRO A 53 13.19 -12.18 2.06
CA PRO A 53 13.93 -12.58 3.25
C PRO A 53 14.30 -14.06 3.18
N ARG A 54 15.49 -14.38 3.66
CA ARG A 54 15.87 -15.77 3.95
C ARG A 54 15.26 -16.30 5.25
N ASP A 55 14.92 -15.39 6.17
CA ASP A 55 14.30 -15.76 7.44
C ASP A 55 12.89 -16.28 7.20
N ASP A 56 12.66 -17.52 7.62
CA ASP A 56 11.39 -18.21 7.52
C ASP A 56 10.42 -17.78 8.65
N SER A 57 10.69 -16.73 9.42
CA SER A 57 9.64 -16.06 10.20
C SER A 57 8.66 -15.28 9.33
N TYR A 58 9.09 -14.85 8.13
CA TYR A 58 8.29 -14.04 7.22
C TYR A 58 7.40 -14.88 6.31
N PRO A 59 6.10 -14.56 6.15
CA PRO A 59 5.18 -15.31 5.27
C PRO A 59 5.58 -15.26 3.79
N PHE A 60 6.46 -14.33 3.42
CA PHE A 60 7.01 -14.13 2.07
C PHE A 60 8.51 -14.46 1.98
N SER A 61 9.02 -15.27 2.89
CA SER A 61 10.38 -15.82 2.82
C SER A 61 10.67 -16.52 1.48
N LEU A 62 11.95 -16.60 1.11
CA LEU A 62 12.41 -17.30 -0.07
C LEU A 62 11.92 -18.76 -0.11
N ALA A 63 11.96 -19.48 1.02
CA ALA A 63 11.56 -20.89 1.08
C ALA A 63 10.08 -21.11 0.72
N ARG A 64 9.21 -20.16 1.12
CA ARG A 64 7.76 -20.19 0.86
C ARG A 64 7.38 -19.73 -0.53
N VAL A 65 8.02 -18.67 -1.03
CA VAL A 65 7.64 -18.03 -2.30
C VAL A 65 8.26 -18.72 -3.51
N ARG A 66 9.48 -19.26 -3.37
CA ARG A 66 10.19 -19.91 -4.48
C ARG A 66 9.38 -21.01 -5.18
N PRO A 67 8.70 -21.95 -4.48
CA PRO A 67 7.86 -22.95 -5.13
C PRO A 67 6.77 -22.37 -6.03
N ALA A 68 6.18 -21.23 -5.65
CA ALA A 68 5.14 -20.58 -6.43
C ALA A 68 5.68 -19.92 -7.70
N ILE A 69 6.85 -19.29 -7.63
CA ILE A 69 7.56 -18.75 -8.80
C ILE A 69 7.93 -19.90 -9.76
N GLU A 70 8.52 -20.98 -9.24
CA GLU A 70 8.89 -22.15 -10.06
C GLU A 70 7.67 -22.83 -10.68
N TYR A 71 6.53 -22.87 -9.97
CA TYR A 71 5.27 -23.35 -10.53
C TYR A 71 4.81 -22.50 -11.73
N ALA A 72 4.80 -21.18 -11.60
CA ALA A 72 4.42 -20.26 -12.69
C ALA A 72 5.33 -20.42 -13.91
N LEU A 73 6.65 -20.51 -13.69
CA LEU A 73 7.63 -20.68 -14.76
C LEU A 73 7.44 -21.98 -15.53
N ARG A 74 7.20 -23.10 -14.83
CA ARG A 74 6.87 -24.38 -15.49
C ARG A 74 5.60 -24.27 -16.33
N GLY A 75 4.59 -23.55 -15.83
CA GLY A 75 3.36 -23.27 -16.57
C GLY A 75 3.61 -22.52 -17.88
N LEU A 76 4.48 -21.50 -17.85
CA LEU A 76 4.84 -20.71 -19.04
C LEU A 76 5.72 -21.48 -20.05
N GLU A 77 6.56 -22.39 -19.56
CA GLU A 77 7.45 -23.20 -20.39
C GLU A 77 6.77 -24.43 -20.99
N ALA A 78 5.69 -24.92 -20.37
CA ALA A 78 4.92 -26.06 -20.85
C ALA A 78 4.17 -25.72 -22.15
N ASN A 79 4.37 -26.54 -23.18
CA ASN A 79 3.75 -26.40 -24.51
C ASN A 79 2.21 -26.60 -24.53
N GLY A 80 1.56 -26.77 -23.38
CA GLY A 80 0.19 -27.31 -23.26
C GLY A 80 -0.96 -26.31 -23.37
N THR A 81 -0.72 -25.01 -23.19
CA THR A 81 -1.80 -24.00 -23.10
C THR A 81 -1.88 -23.09 -24.32
N GLY A 82 -2.01 -23.66 -25.53
CA GLY A 82 -2.63 -23.04 -26.73
C GLY A 82 -2.07 -21.73 -27.34
N ALA A 83 -1.34 -20.90 -26.60
CA ALA A 83 -0.72 -19.65 -27.04
C ALA A 83 0.58 -19.48 -26.27
N ARG A 84 1.71 -19.82 -26.91
CA ARG A 84 3.03 -19.59 -26.35
C ARG A 84 3.24 -18.06 -26.25
N LEU A 85 3.15 -17.50 -25.03
CA LEU A 85 3.29 -16.06 -24.80
C LEU A 85 4.67 -15.55 -25.19
N LEU A 86 5.71 -16.34 -24.96
CA LEU A 86 7.08 -15.97 -25.29
C LEU A 86 7.61 -16.74 -26.51
N PRO A 87 8.59 -16.19 -27.25
CA PRO A 87 9.16 -16.86 -28.40
C PRO A 87 9.69 -18.27 -28.05
N PRO A 88 9.55 -19.27 -28.95
CA PRO A 88 10.07 -20.61 -28.72
C PRO A 88 11.54 -20.60 -28.30
N GLY A 89 11.88 -21.37 -27.26
CA GLY A 89 13.25 -21.45 -26.73
C GLY A 89 13.61 -20.34 -25.73
N SER A 90 12.69 -19.42 -25.43
CA SER A 90 12.88 -18.47 -24.33
C SER A 90 12.96 -19.20 -22.98
N ARG A 91 13.81 -18.71 -22.07
CA ARG A 91 14.07 -19.30 -20.74
C ARG A 91 14.24 -18.23 -19.69
N PHE A 92 13.79 -18.51 -18.47
CA PHE A 92 14.02 -17.66 -17.32
C PHE A 92 15.25 -18.14 -16.53
N GLN A 93 16.11 -17.19 -16.15
CA GLN A 93 17.22 -17.42 -15.23
C GLN A 93 16.94 -16.63 -13.97
N VAL A 94 16.60 -17.32 -12.88
CA VAL A 94 16.17 -16.69 -11.64
C VAL A 94 17.29 -16.77 -10.60
N ALA A 95 17.69 -15.62 -10.08
CA ALA A 95 18.56 -15.50 -8.91
C ALA A 95 17.72 -15.15 -7.68
N TYR A 96 17.90 -15.90 -6.61
CA TYR A 96 17.20 -15.72 -5.34
C TYR A 96 18.18 -15.16 -4.33
N GLU A 97 17.99 -13.89 -3.94
CA GLU A 97 18.86 -13.17 -3.02
C GLU A 97 18.10 -12.76 -1.76
N ASP A 98 18.80 -12.82 -0.63
CA ASP A 98 18.25 -12.43 0.66
C ASP A 98 18.09 -10.92 0.76
N SER A 99 16.86 -10.46 0.98
CA SER A 99 16.56 -9.05 1.23
C SER A 99 16.91 -8.60 2.65
N GLY A 100 17.03 -9.55 3.59
CA GLY A 100 17.10 -9.30 5.04
C GLY A 100 15.96 -8.44 5.56
N CYS A 101 14.83 -8.36 4.82
CA CYS A 101 13.72 -7.42 5.04
C CYS A 101 14.19 -5.95 5.24
N GLY A 102 15.33 -5.57 4.67
CA GLY A 102 15.90 -4.24 4.88
C GLY A 102 16.96 -3.86 3.85
N ASN A 103 18.00 -3.17 4.30
CA ASN A 103 19.03 -2.60 3.42
C ASN A 103 19.80 -3.64 2.59
N ARG A 104 19.81 -4.92 3.00
CA ARG A 104 20.48 -5.98 2.25
C ARG A 104 19.90 -6.16 0.84
N ALA A 105 18.60 -5.90 0.63
CA ALA A 105 18.01 -5.89 -0.70
C ALA A 105 18.69 -4.91 -1.66
N LEU A 106 18.93 -3.69 -1.18
CA LEU A 106 19.63 -2.65 -1.93
C LEU A 106 21.07 -3.08 -2.22
N PHE A 107 21.79 -3.59 -1.22
CA PHE A 107 23.17 -4.02 -1.37
C PHE A 107 23.31 -5.15 -2.39
N SER A 108 22.48 -6.20 -2.29
CA SER A 108 22.47 -7.31 -3.23
C SER A 108 22.23 -6.86 -4.68
N LEU A 109 21.29 -5.93 -4.90
CA LEU A 109 21.04 -5.37 -6.24
C LEU A 109 22.25 -4.59 -6.76
N VAL A 110 22.81 -3.69 -5.95
CA VAL A 110 23.96 -2.84 -6.34
C VAL A 110 25.21 -3.68 -6.60
N ASP A 111 25.53 -4.60 -5.69
CA ASP A 111 26.71 -5.48 -5.79
C ASP A 111 26.61 -6.40 -7.00
N ARG A 112 25.42 -6.97 -7.28
CA ARG A 112 25.21 -7.81 -8.46
C ARG A 112 25.44 -7.05 -9.76
N VAL A 113 24.89 -5.84 -9.87
CA VAL A 113 25.08 -5.00 -11.07
C VAL A 113 26.54 -4.56 -11.21
N ALA A 114 27.19 -4.18 -10.11
CA ALA A 114 28.60 -3.79 -10.12
C ALA A 114 29.53 -4.96 -10.50
N ALA A 115 29.34 -6.12 -9.89
CA ALA A 115 30.13 -7.33 -10.16
C ALA A 115 29.92 -7.85 -11.60
N ALA A 116 28.71 -7.71 -12.13
CA ALA A 116 28.39 -8.06 -13.52
C ALA A 116 28.79 -6.96 -14.53
N ARG A 117 29.70 -6.05 -14.16
CA ARG A 117 30.23 -4.97 -15.01
C ARG A 117 29.13 -4.08 -15.60
N GLY A 118 28.10 -3.81 -14.81
CA GLY A 118 26.96 -2.98 -15.20
C GLY A 118 25.82 -3.75 -15.86
N ALA A 119 25.92 -5.08 -16.02
CA ALA A 119 24.80 -5.88 -16.50
C ALA A 119 23.67 -5.90 -15.45
N ARG A 120 22.46 -5.54 -15.89
CA ARG A 120 21.26 -5.42 -15.05
C ARG A 120 20.31 -6.59 -15.31
N PRO A 121 19.58 -7.08 -14.28
CA PRO A 121 18.50 -8.03 -14.49
C PRO A 121 17.44 -7.43 -15.44
N ASP A 122 16.60 -8.29 -16.01
CA ASP A 122 15.47 -7.89 -16.86
C ASP A 122 14.18 -7.68 -16.04
N LEU A 123 14.07 -8.31 -14.86
CA LEU A 123 12.93 -8.21 -13.96
C LEU A 123 13.39 -8.25 -12.50
N LEU A 124 12.83 -7.38 -11.67
CA LEU A 124 12.92 -7.43 -10.21
C LEU A 124 11.62 -7.98 -9.62
N LEU A 125 11.72 -8.98 -8.74
CA LEU A 125 10.61 -9.46 -7.92
C LEU A 125 10.88 -9.19 -6.44
N GLY A 126 9.94 -8.49 -5.81
CA GLY A 126 10.16 -7.94 -4.46
C GLY A 126 11.11 -6.73 -4.49
N PRO A 127 11.52 -6.20 -3.33
CA PRO A 127 11.19 -6.65 -1.97
C PRO A 127 9.73 -6.46 -1.56
N VAL A 128 9.36 -7.11 -0.46
CA VAL A 128 8.04 -6.96 0.16
C VAL A 128 8.03 -5.86 1.22
N CYS A 129 8.97 -5.90 2.16
CA CYS A 129 9.06 -4.96 3.27
C CYS A 129 9.29 -3.52 2.78
N GLU A 130 8.62 -2.57 3.40
CA GLU A 130 8.49 -1.17 2.97
C GLU A 130 9.85 -0.49 2.84
N TYR A 131 10.67 -0.59 3.91
CA TYR A 131 11.99 0.02 3.95
C TYR A 131 13.01 -0.66 3.03
N ALA A 132 12.80 -1.94 2.70
CA ALA A 132 13.61 -2.65 1.70
C ALA A 132 13.19 -2.31 0.27
N ALA A 133 11.88 -2.20 0.02
CA ALA A 133 11.32 -1.97 -1.30
C ALA A 133 11.55 -0.53 -1.80
N ALA A 134 11.45 0.47 -0.92
CA ALA A 134 11.61 1.87 -1.29
C ALA A 134 12.93 2.19 -2.03
N PRO A 135 14.13 1.82 -1.51
CA PRO A 135 15.37 2.07 -2.23
C PRO A 135 15.51 1.23 -3.52
N VAL A 136 15.00 -0.01 -3.54
CA VAL A 136 15.05 -0.86 -4.73
C VAL A 136 14.17 -0.32 -5.84
N ALA A 137 12.95 0.14 -5.53
CA ALA A 137 12.04 0.74 -6.50
C ALA A 137 12.60 2.03 -7.12
N ARG A 138 13.28 2.86 -6.31
CA ARG A 138 14.00 4.04 -6.81
C ARG A 138 15.10 3.68 -7.82
N LEU A 139 15.87 2.63 -7.54
CA LEU A 139 16.88 2.14 -8.49
C LEU A 139 16.23 1.53 -9.73
N ALA A 140 15.13 0.80 -9.57
CA ALA A 140 14.38 0.25 -10.70
C ALA A 140 13.93 1.35 -11.65
N ALA A 141 13.34 2.44 -11.11
CA ALA A 141 12.96 3.61 -11.89
C ALA A 141 14.16 4.31 -12.54
N HIS A 142 15.27 4.46 -11.81
CA HIS A 142 16.48 5.07 -12.35
C HIS A 142 17.14 4.26 -13.47
N TRP A 143 17.06 2.93 -13.40
CA TRP A 143 17.71 2.02 -14.34
C TRP A 143 16.80 1.47 -15.42
N ASP A 144 15.55 1.95 -15.50
CA ASP A 144 14.52 1.49 -16.44
C ASP A 144 14.29 -0.04 -16.33
N LEU A 145 14.12 -0.52 -15.10
CA LEU A 145 13.88 -1.93 -14.79
C LEU A 145 12.45 -2.13 -14.29
N PRO A 146 11.70 -3.11 -14.81
CA PRO A 146 10.38 -3.42 -14.28
C PRO A 146 10.52 -4.12 -12.91
N MET A 147 9.82 -3.59 -11.91
CA MET A 147 9.73 -4.18 -10.57
C MET A 147 8.27 -4.57 -10.28
N LEU A 148 8.05 -5.86 -10.00
CA LEU A 148 6.77 -6.38 -9.54
C LEU A 148 6.90 -6.87 -8.10
N SER A 149 5.99 -6.49 -7.22
CA SER A 149 6.02 -6.93 -5.82
C SER A 149 4.63 -7.26 -5.30
N ALA A 150 4.53 -8.35 -4.54
CA ALA A 150 3.37 -8.65 -3.71
C ALA A 150 3.40 -7.91 -2.36
N GLY A 151 4.39 -7.03 -2.14
CA GLY A 151 4.47 -6.12 -0.99
C GLY A 151 4.50 -4.66 -1.42
N ALA A 152 5.32 -3.85 -0.74
CA ALA A 152 5.35 -2.39 -0.89
C ALA A 152 3.94 -1.78 -0.67
N LEU A 153 3.26 -2.22 0.38
CA LEU A 153 1.82 -2.03 0.56
C LEU A 153 1.48 -0.66 1.16
N ALA A 154 2.45 0.01 1.78
CA ALA A 154 2.30 1.35 2.33
C ALA A 154 1.79 2.38 1.31
N ALA A 155 1.07 3.38 1.81
CA ALA A 155 0.44 4.41 0.98
C ALA A 155 1.46 5.22 0.16
N GLY A 156 2.66 5.44 0.69
CA GLY A 156 3.72 6.19 0.02
C GLY A 156 4.07 5.68 -1.38
N PHE A 157 3.92 4.38 -1.64
CA PHE A 157 4.19 3.76 -2.95
C PHE A 157 3.13 4.04 -4.03
N GLN A 158 2.00 4.66 -3.68
CA GLN A 158 0.97 5.07 -4.65
C GLN A 158 1.46 6.20 -5.56
N ARG A 159 2.42 7.01 -5.11
CA ARG A 159 2.95 8.14 -5.88
C ARG A 159 3.98 7.66 -6.90
N LYS A 160 3.49 7.30 -8.10
CA LYS A 160 4.29 6.72 -9.19
C LYS A 160 4.61 7.70 -10.32
N ASP A 161 4.47 9.00 -10.05
CA ASP A 161 4.81 10.09 -10.97
C ASP A 161 6.32 10.22 -11.19
N ALA A 162 7.14 9.79 -10.22
CA ALA A 162 8.59 9.81 -10.33
C ALA A 162 9.24 8.54 -9.74
N GLU A 163 9.48 8.53 -8.43
CA GLU A 163 10.40 7.59 -7.79
C GLU A 163 9.95 6.12 -7.77
N TYR A 164 8.65 5.88 -7.93
CA TYR A 164 8.04 4.54 -8.00
C TYR A 164 7.37 4.23 -9.35
N SER A 165 7.71 4.99 -10.40
CA SER A 165 7.13 4.85 -11.75
C SER A 165 7.29 3.46 -12.38
N HIS A 166 8.25 2.66 -11.90
CA HIS A 166 8.55 1.33 -12.42
C HIS A 166 8.09 0.19 -11.50
N LEU A 167 7.19 0.48 -10.56
CA LEU A 167 6.63 -0.49 -9.62
C LEU A 167 5.19 -0.86 -10.00
N THR A 168 4.92 -2.16 -10.07
CA THR A 168 3.57 -2.72 -10.10
C THR A 168 3.33 -3.56 -8.85
N ARG A 169 2.27 -3.25 -8.10
CA ARG A 169 1.90 -3.98 -6.89
C ARG A 169 0.85 -5.03 -7.24
N VAL A 170 1.25 -6.30 -7.17
CA VAL A 170 0.42 -7.45 -7.58
C VAL A 170 -0.42 -8.02 -6.44
N ALA A 171 -0.38 -7.39 -5.28
CA ALA A 171 -1.19 -7.69 -4.13
C ALA A 171 -1.86 -6.41 -3.61
N PRO A 172 -3.05 -6.47 -3.01
CA PRO A 172 -3.79 -5.28 -2.59
C PRO A 172 -3.01 -4.45 -1.57
N ALA A 173 -2.80 -3.17 -1.88
CA ALA A 173 -2.18 -2.21 -0.97
C ALA A 173 -3.07 -1.90 0.25
N TYR A 174 -2.51 -1.37 1.32
CA TYR A 174 -3.27 -1.07 2.54
C TYR A 174 -4.41 -0.06 2.32
N ALA A 175 -4.26 0.90 1.41
CA ALA A 175 -5.36 1.80 1.06
C ALA A 175 -6.56 1.09 0.42
N LYS A 176 -6.38 -0.07 -0.24
CA LYS A 176 -7.50 -0.88 -0.72
C LYS A 176 -8.34 -1.44 0.43
N MET A 177 -7.72 -1.67 1.59
CA MET A 177 -8.45 -1.98 2.82
C MET A 177 -9.25 -0.78 3.33
N GLY A 178 -8.69 0.43 3.24
CA GLY A 178 -9.41 1.67 3.51
C GLY A 178 -10.63 1.86 2.61
N GLU A 179 -10.50 1.63 1.30
CA GLU A 179 -11.60 1.69 0.33
C GLU A 179 -12.73 0.70 0.68
N MET A 180 -12.38 -0.53 1.05
CA MET A 180 -13.33 -1.55 1.48
C MET A 180 -14.07 -1.16 2.76
N LEU A 181 -13.34 -0.74 3.81
CA LEU A 181 -13.94 -0.33 5.07
C LEU A 181 -14.80 0.92 4.91
N LEU A 182 -14.43 1.82 4.00
CA LEU A 182 -15.25 2.97 3.65
C LEU A 182 -16.58 2.55 3.01
N ALA A 183 -16.56 1.57 2.10
CA ALA A 183 -17.78 1.02 1.50
C ALA A 183 -18.67 0.36 2.55
N LEU A 184 -18.07 -0.40 3.48
CA LEU A 184 -18.77 -0.98 4.63
C LEU A 184 -19.40 0.10 5.52
N PHE A 185 -18.65 1.16 5.85
CA PHE A 185 -19.15 2.29 6.65
C PHE A 185 -20.31 3.00 5.96
N ARG A 186 -20.24 3.20 4.64
CA ARG A 186 -21.34 3.77 3.85
C ARG A 186 -22.57 2.89 3.87
N HIS A 187 -22.41 1.57 3.78
CA HIS A 187 -23.51 0.61 3.87
C HIS A 187 -24.23 0.71 5.23
N HIS A 188 -23.48 0.81 6.32
CA HIS A 188 -24.03 0.92 7.68
C HIS A 188 -24.32 2.36 8.15
N GLN A 189 -24.06 3.36 7.31
CA GLN A 189 -24.19 4.79 7.62
C GLN A 189 -23.35 5.26 8.83
N TRP A 190 -22.22 4.61 9.08
CA TRP A 190 -21.28 4.99 10.14
C TRP A 190 -20.38 6.15 9.71
N ARG A 191 -19.94 6.96 10.67
CA ARG A 191 -19.09 8.14 10.41
C ARG A 191 -17.86 8.27 11.30
N ARG A 192 -17.71 7.41 12.30
CA ARG A 192 -16.67 7.50 13.32
C ARG A 192 -16.12 6.12 13.66
N ALA A 193 -14.82 6.02 13.86
CA ALA A 193 -14.13 4.76 14.20
C ALA A 193 -12.99 4.98 15.19
N ALA A 194 -12.77 4.01 16.08
CA ALA A 194 -11.53 3.88 16.84
C ALA A 194 -10.58 2.92 16.09
N LEU A 195 -9.35 3.34 15.87
CA LEU A 195 -8.27 2.56 15.26
C LEU A 195 -7.34 2.08 16.35
N LEU A 196 -7.22 0.78 16.53
CA LEU A 196 -6.42 0.16 17.59
C LEU A 196 -5.40 -0.78 16.96
N TYR A 197 -4.11 -0.54 17.15
CA TYR A 197 -3.09 -1.32 16.44
C TYR A 197 -1.79 -1.53 17.20
N SER A 198 -1.14 -2.64 16.88
CA SER A 198 0.24 -2.90 17.24
C SER A 198 1.21 -2.15 16.32
N ASP A 199 2.23 -1.52 16.91
CA ASP A 199 3.33 -0.84 16.24
C ASP A 199 4.66 -1.30 16.83
N ASP A 200 5.22 -2.36 16.23
CA ASP A 200 6.51 -2.97 16.60
C ASP A 200 7.74 -2.09 16.34
N ARG A 201 7.57 -0.92 15.70
CA ARG A 201 8.64 0.00 15.27
C ARG A 201 9.70 -0.61 14.35
N LEU A 202 9.45 -1.80 13.82
CA LEU A 202 10.30 -2.54 12.89
C LEU A 202 9.63 -2.56 11.52
N GLU A 203 8.82 -3.59 11.23
CA GLU A 203 8.10 -3.72 9.96
C GLU A 203 6.79 -2.95 9.95
N ARG A 204 6.18 -2.77 11.14
CA ARG A 204 5.02 -1.89 11.34
C ARG A 204 3.83 -2.27 10.45
N ASN A 205 3.63 -3.56 10.18
CA ASN A 205 2.56 -4.07 9.31
C ASN A 205 1.18 -3.53 9.71
N CYS A 206 0.82 -3.61 10.99
CA CYS A 206 -0.47 -3.14 11.49
C CYS A 206 -0.61 -1.62 11.52
N PHE A 207 0.48 -0.90 11.80
CA PHE A 207 0.53 0.55 11.66
C PHE A 207 0.22 0.96 10.21
N PHE A 208 0.93 0.40 9.22
CA PHE A 208 0.70 0.75 7.80
C PHE A 208 -0.68 0.31 7.30
N THR A 209 -1.21 -0.79 7.83
CA THR A 209 -2.58 -1.23 7.55
C THR A 209 -3.59 -0.17 7.97
N LEU A 210 -3.55 0.26 9.24
CA LEU A 210 -4.50 1.25 9.74
C LEU A 210 -4.18 2.68 9.30
N GLU A 211 -2.94 2.98 8.90
CA GLU A 211 -2.60 4.22 8.17
C GLU A 211 -3.38 4.29 6.85
N GLY A 212 -3.39 3.21 6.07
CA GLY A 212 -4.17 3.15 4.82
C GLY A 212 -5.67 3.34 5.03
N VAL A 213 -6.22 2.83 6.15
CA VAL A 213 -7.62 3.09 6.53
C VAL A 213 -7.82 4.54 6.94
N HIS A 214 -6.92 5.08 7.76
CA HIS A 214 -6.96 6.45 8.26
C HIS A 214 -6.93 7.46 7.11
N GLU A 215 -6.01 7.31 6.14
CA GLU A 215 -5.92 8.21 4.99
C GLU A 215 -7.23 8.26 4.20
N VAL A 216 -7.78 7.10 3.84
CA VAL A 216 -9.05 7.02 3.09
C VAL A 216 -10.21 7.62 3.90
N PHE A 217 -10.25 7.40 5.22
CA PHE A 217 -11.32 7.94 6.06
C PHE A 217 -11.22 9.47 6.19
N GLN A 218 -10.00 10.00 6.38
CA GLN A 218 -9.76 11.44 6.46
C GLN A 218 -10.14 12.16 5.16
N GLU A 219 -9.77 11.60 3.99
CA GLU A 219 -10.15 12.13 2.68
C GLU A 219 -11.68 12.22 2.48
N GLN A 220 -12.44 11.35 3.16
CA GLN A 220 -13.90 11.29 3.08
C GLN A 220 -14.60 11.99 4.25
N GLY A 221 -13.84 12.64 5.15
CA GLY A 221 -14.39 13.36 6.30
C GLY A 221 -14.95 12.47 7.42
N LEU A 222 -14.51 11.21 7.52
CA LEU A 222 -14.83 10.33 8.64
C LEU A 222 -13.87 10.61 9.81
N HIS A 223 -14.41 10.67 11.03
CA HIS A 223 -13.59 10.89 12.22
C HIS A 223 -12.93 9.59 12.67
N THR A 224 -11.64 9.64 13.00
CA THR A 224 -10.89 8.50 13.56
C THR A 224 -10.17 8.90 14.84
N ALA A 225 -10.30 8.08 15.88
CA ALA A 225 -9.47 8.15 17.08
C ALA A 225 -8.48 7.00 17.04
N ALA A 226 -7.19 7.24 17.33
CA ALA A 226 -6.15 6.20 17.22
C ALA A 226 -5.50 5.90 18.57
N TYR A 227 -5.25 4.61 18.82
CA TYR A 227 -4.46 4.13 19.95
C TYR A 227 -3.49 3.06 19.46
N SER A 228 -2.19 3.25 19.74
CA SER A 228 -1.13 2.33 19.36
C SER A 228 -0.49 1.70 20.59
N PHE A 229 -0.15 0.43 20.52
CA PHE A 229 0.65 -0.28 21.52
C PHE A 229 1.73 -1.13 20.84
N ASP A 230 2.60 -1.75 21.62
CA ASP A 230 3.59 -2.71 21.13
C ASP A 230 3.38 -4.03 21.85
N GLU A 231 3.06 -5.09 21.10
CA GLU A 231 2.78 -6.43 21.62
C GLU A 231 4.02 -7.16 22.16
N ALA A 232 5.22 -6.65 21.86
CA ALA A 232 6.45 -7.18 22.46
C ALA A 232 6.58 -6.83 23.95
N HIS A 233 5.76 -5.89 24.45
CA HIS A 233 5.75 -5.43 25.82
C HIS A 233 4.44 -5.84 26.53
N ASP A 234 4.43 -5.77 27.86
CA ASP A 234 3.23 -6.03 28.65
C ASP A 234 2.10 -5.07 28.25
N LEU A 235 0.98 -5.64 27.79
CA LEU A 235 -0.20 -4.89 27.35
C LEU A 235 -1.06 -4.48 28.55
N ASP A 236 -1.24 -3.17 28.74
CA ASP A 236 -2.25 -2.63 29.65
C ASP A 236 -3.64 -2.69 28.98
N LEU A 237 -4.27 -3.86 29.06
CA LEU A 237 -5.60 -4.10 28.50
C LEU A 237 -6.67 -3.21 29.15
N GLU A 238 -6.50 -2.82 30.41
CA GLU A 238 -7.46 -1.93 31.09
C GLU A 238 -7.37 -0.52 30.52
N ASP A 239 -6.18 -0.03 30.20
CA ASP A 239 -6.03 1.27 29.54
C ASP A 239 -6.63 1.28 28.13
N ILE A 240 -6.41 0.20 27.36
CA ILE A 240 -7.05 0.00 26.05
C ILE A 240 -8.58 0.04 26.20
N VAL A 241 -9.16 -0.70 27.15
CA VAL A 241 -10.61 -0.70 27.36
C VAL A 241 -11.12 0.67 27.77
N ARG A 242 -10.42 1.41 28.65
CA ARG A 242 -10.78 2.79 29.02
C ARG A 242 -10.79 3.72 27.81
N PHE A 243 -9.78 3.62 26.94
CA PHE A 243 -9.74 4.37 25.69
C PHE A 243 -10.95 4.04 24.80
N LEU A 244 -11.29 2.76 24.63
CA LEU A 244 -12.43 2.34 23.82
C LEU A 244 -13.77 2.83 24.39
N GLN A 245 -13.95 2.76 25.71
CA GLN A 245 -15.15 3.26 26.40
C GLN A 245 -15.33 4.78 26.26
N ALA A 246 -14.23 5.53 26.19
CA ALA A 246 -14.23 6.98 26.05
C ALA A 246 -14.25 7.48 24.61
N SER A 247 -14.15 6.60 23.61
CA SER A 247 -13.99 6.95 22.19
C SER A 247 -15.21 6.60 21.34
N GLU A 248 -15.08 5.63 20.43
CA GLU A 248 -16.02 5.34 19.35
C GLU A 248 -16.63 3.94 19.48
N ARG A 249 -17.83 3.76 18.92
CA ARG A 249 -18.56 2.47 18.99
C ARG A 249 -18.14 1.46 17.93
N VAL A 250 -17.54 1.92 16.83
CA VAL A 250 -16.95 1.04 15.81
C VAL A 250 -15.45 1.01 16.04
N VAL A 251 -14.90 -0.18 16.30
CA VAL A 251 -13.50 -0.38 16.66
C VAL A 251 -12.85 -1.24 15.59
N ILE A 252 -11.80 -0.74 14.94
CA ILE A 252 -11.05 -1.45 13.91
C ILE A 252 -9.67 -1.75 14.46
N MET A 253 -9.34 -3.03 14.53
CA MET A 253 -8.17 -3.54 15.21
C MET A 253 -7.21 -4.24 14.24
N CYS A 254 -5.91 -4.05 14.45
CA CYS A 254 -4.87 -4.85 13.81
C CYS A 254 -3.78 -5.20 14.81
N ALA A 255 -3.65 -6.49 15.09
CA ALA A 255 -2.78 -7.05 16.12
C ALA A 255 -2.60 -8.55 15.89
N SER A 256 -1.74 -9.23 16.65
CA SER A 256 -1.68 -10.69 16.64
C SER A 256 -3.00 -11.31 17.11
N SER A 257 -3.28 -12.53 16.65
CA SER A 257 -4.49 -13.29 16.97
C SER A 257 -4.73 -13.40 18.49
N ASP A 258 -3.67 -13.60 19.27
CA ASP A 258 -3.76 -13.71 20.73
C ASP A 258 -3.96 -12.35 21.42
N THR A 259 -3.38 -11.28 20.87
CA THR A 259 -3.63 -9.92 21.38
C THR A 259 -5.08 -9.49 21.13
N ILE A 260 -5.61 -9.75 19.92
CA ILE A 260 -7.03 -9.53 19.61
C ILE A 260 -7.91 -10.31 20.58
N ARG A 261 -7.60 -11.59 20.83
CA ARG A 261 -8.31 -12.42 21.82
C ARG A 261 -8.29 -11.77 23.20
N GLY A 262 -7.12 -11.32 23.66
CA GLY A 262 -6.95 -10.66 24.96
C GLY A 262 -7.82 -9.39 25.09
N ILE A 263 -7.83 -8.55 24.06
CA ILE A 263 -8.65 -7.34 24.00
C ILE A 263 -10.15 -7.69 24.03
N MET A 264 -10.58 -8.68 23.24
CA MET A 264 -11.98 -9.11 23.21
C MET A 264 -12.46 -9.68 24.55
N LEU A 265 -11.62 -10.45 25.25
CA LEU A 265 -11.90 -10.94 26.60
C LEU A 265 -12.03 -9.79 27.60
N ALA A 266 -11.14 -8.79 27.55
CA ALA A 266 -11.22 -7.61 28.40
C ALA A 266 -12.51 -6.80 28.12
N ALA A 267 -12.81 -6.54 26.84
CA ALA A 267 -14.04 -5.87 26.42
C ALA A 267 -15.30 -6.62 26.87
N HIS A 268 -15.29 -7.96 26.83
CA HIS A 268 -16.39 -8.80 27.29
C HIS A 268 -16.65 -8.66 28.80
N ARG A 269 -15.60 -8.67 29.62
CA ARG A 269 -15.69 -8.46 31.08
C ARG A 269 -16.25 -7.08 31.44
N HIS A 270 -16.00 -6.10 30.59
CA HIS A 270 -16.55 -4.75 30.68
C HIS A 270 -17.92 -4.58 29.99
N GLY A 271 -18.56 -5.67 29.56
CA GLY A 271 -19.93 -5.68 29.01
C GLY A 271 -20.07 -5.13 27.58
N MET A 272 -18.97 -4.89 26.87
CA MET A 272 -18.97 -4.19 25.58
C MET A 272 -19.37 -5.08 24.39
N THR A 273 -19.41 -6.39 24.55
CA THR A 273 -19.63 -7.35 23.46
C THR A 273 -21.08 -7.80 23.30
N SER A 274 -22.03 -7.08 23.90
CA SER A 274 -23.46 -7.46 23.96
C SER A 274 -24.34 -6.74 22.92
N GLY A 275 -23.75 -5.83 22.17
CA GLY A 275 -24.40 -5.12 21.07
C GLY A 275 -24.08 -3.63 20.94
N ASP A 276 -23.38 -3.06 21.91
CA ASP A 276 -23.15 -1.60 21.93
C ASP A 276 -21.92 -1.18 21.09
N TYR A 277 -21.08 -2.15 20.71
CA TYR A 277 -19.86 -1.94 19.96
C TYR A 277 -19.77 -2.91 18.78
N ALA A 278 -19.29 -2.42 17.64
CA ALA A 278 -18.91 -3.23 16.50
C ALA A 278 -17.39 -3.38 16.47
N PHE A 279 -16.88 -4.58 16.74
CA PHE A 279 -15.45 -4.87 16.69
C PHE A 279 -15.08 -5.46 15.34
N PHE A 280 -13.99 -4.97 14.77
CA PHE A 280 -13.37 -5.50 13.58
C PHE A 280 -11.92 -5.86 13.88
N ASN A 281 -11.46 -7.04 13.46
CA ASN A 281 -10.03 -7.32 13.32
C ASN A 281 -9.69 -7.53 11.84
N ILE A 282 -8.46 -7.22 11.46
CA ILE A 282 -7.96 -7.43 10.10
C ILE A 282 -7.05 -8.65 10.11
N GLU A 283 -7.47 -9.71 9.43
CA GLU A 283 -6.63 -10.86 9.13
C GLU A 283 -5.70 -10.50 7.97
N LEU A 284 -4.51 -9.98 8.29
CA LEU A 284 -3.55 -9.61 7.27
C LEU A 284 -3.05 -10.82 6.48
N PHE A 285 -3.04 -10.65 5.15
CA PHE A 285 -2.40 -11.56 4.18
C PHE A 285 -3.01 -12.97 4.08
N ASN A 286 -4.20 -13.20 4.65
CA ASN A 286 -4.79 -14.53 4.86
C ASN A 286 -3.87 -15.43 5.69
N SER A 287 -3.45 -14.93 6.85
CA SER A 287 -2.63 -15.65 7.79
C SER A 287 -3.32 -15.70 9.15
N SER A 288 -3.46 -16.92 9.67
CA SER A 288 -4.00 -17.21 11.02
C SER A 288 -3.30 -16.42 12.14
N SER A 289 -2.05 -15.98 11.93
CA SER A 289 -1.28 -15.16 12.88
C SER A 289 -1.94 -13.82 13.24
N TYR A 290 -2.75 -13.25 12.34
CA TYR A 290 -3.46 -11.97 12.56
C TYR A 290 -4.93 -12.16 13.00
N GLY A 291 -5.33 -13.40 13.25
CA GLY A 291 -6.68 -13.78 13.69
C GLY A 291 -7.62 -14.00 12.53
N ASP A 292 -7.80 -15.26 12.17
CA ASP A 292 -8.78 -15.80 11.20
C ASP A 292 -10.23 -15.84 11.74
N GLY A 293 -10.45 -15.21 12.90
CA GLY A 293 -11.70 -15.30 13.66
C GLY A 293 -11.73 -16.44 14.69
N SER A 294 -10.74 -17.35 14.71
CA SER A 294 -10.74 -18.47 15.65
C SER A 294 -10.70 -17.98 17.11
N TRP A 295 -11.80 -18.24 17.82
CA TRP A 295 -11.95 -17.96 19.26
C TRP A 295 -11.49 -19.12 20.13
N LYS A 296 -11.13 -20.28 19.57
CA LYS A 296 -10.82 -21.47 20.36
C LYS A 296 -9.31 -21.60 20.53
N ARG A 297 -8.86 -21.81 21.76
CA ARG A 297 -7.45 -22.06 22.12
C ARG A 297 -7.27 -23.33 22.95
N GLY A 298 -8.36 -23.98 23.38
CA GLY A 298 -8.30 -25.11 24.31
C GLY A 298 -7.96 -24.67 25.73
N ASP A 299 -8.22 -23.39 26.06
CA ASP A 299 -7.94 -22.81 27.37
C ASP A 299 -9.21 -22.69 28.22
N LYS A 300 -9.06 -22.21 29.47
CA LYS A 300 -10.19 -21.98 30.39
C LYS A 300 -11.12 -20.82 29.98
N HIS A 301 -10.73 -20.03 29.00
CA HIS A 301 -11.44 -18.83 28.53
C HIS A 301 -12.21 -19.08 27.23
N ASP A 302 -12.14 -20.27 26.62
CA ASP A 302 -12.82 -20.60 25.36
C ASP A 302 -14.31 -20.25 25.35
N PHE A 303 -15.04 -20.53 26.44
CA PHE A 303 -16.46 -20.19 26.53
C PHE A 303 -16.69 -18.67 26.57
N GLU A 304 -15.90 -17.96 27.37
CA GLU A 304 -15.93 -16.49 27.49
C GLU A 304 -15.58 -15.84 26.15
N ALA A 305 -14.55 -16.33 25.47
CA ALA A 305 -14.14 -15.84 24.17
C ALA A 305 -15.16 -16.09 23.08
N LYS A 306 -15.81 -17.26 23.05
CA LYS A 306 -16.90 -17.53 22.10
C LYS A 306 -18.00 -16.48 22.23
N GLN A 307 -18.38 -16.13 23.45
CA GLN A 307 -19.37 -15.08 23.70
C GLN A 307 -18.86 -13.70 23.27
N ALA A 308 -17.61 -13.35 23.56
CA ALA A 308 -16.99 -12.10 23.14
C ALA A 308 -16.98 -11.94 21.60
N TYR A 309 -16.58 -13.00 20.89
CA TYR A 309 -16.43 -13.03 19.44
C TYR A 309 -17.75 -12.95 18.68
N SER A 310 -18.90 -13.09 19.35
CA SER A 310 -20.21 -12.80 18.74
C SER A 310 -20.35 -11.34 18.28
N SER A 311 -19.54 -10.44 18.83
CA SER A 311 -19.47 -9.01 18.45
C SER A 311 -18.30 -8.67 17.52
N LEU A 312 -17.42 -9.64 17.23
CA LEU A 312 -16.24 -9.47 16.37
C LEU A 312 -16.58 -9.84 14.93
N GLN A 313 -16.12 -9.02 13.99
CA GLN A 313 -16.12 -9.29 12.56
C GLN A 313 -14.68 -9.29 12.06
N THR A 314 -14.30 -10.30 11.31
CA THR A 314 -12.94 -10.44 10.78
C THR A 314 -12.93 -10.06 9.31
N VAL A 315 -12.11 -9.08 8.94
CA VAL A 315 -11.90 -8.68 7.54
C VAL A 315 -10.72 -9.45 6.98
N THR A 316 -10.92 -10.12 5.84
CA THR A 316 -9.92 -11.00 5.20
C THR A 316 -9.97 -10.83 3.69
N LEU A 317 -8.97 -11.32 2.94
CA LEU A 317 -9.03 -11.26 1.47
C LEU A 317 -10.02 -12.29 0.95
N LEU A 318 -10.72 -11.92 -0.12
CA LEU A 318 -11.64 -12.85 -0.79
C LEU A 318 -10.84 -14.02 -1.37
N ARG A 319 -11.05 -15.22 -0.83
CA ARG A 319 -10.46 -16.45 -1.35
C ARG A 319 -11.37 -17.03 -2.43
N THR A 320 -10.81 -17.32 -3.61
CA THR A 320 -11.51 -18.15 -4.59
C THR A 320 -11.10 -19.60 -4.42
N VAL A 321 -12.05 -20.51 -4.66
CA VAL A 321 -11.82 -21.95 -4.63
C VAL A 321 -11.98 -22.48 -6.05
N LYS A 322 -10.85 -22.66 -6.73
CA LYS A 322 -10.82 -23.30 -8.05
C LYS A 322 -9.93 -24.54 -8.04
N PRO A 323 -10.23 -25.56 -8.87
CA PRO A 323 -9.44 -26.79 -8.89
C PRO A 323 -7.94 -26.57 -9.17
N GLU A 324 -7.58 -25.58 -10.01
CA GLU A 324 -6.16 -25.28 -10.25
C GLU A 324 -5.46 -24.77 -8.99
N PHE A 325 -6.17 -23.99 -8.15
CA PHE A 325 -5.64 -23.46 -6.89
C PHE A 325 -5.36 -24.57 -5.88
N GLU A 326 -6.21 -25.61 -5.81
CA GLU A 326 -5.98 -26.76 -4.93
C GLU A 326 -4.71 -27.51 -5.34
N LYS A 327 -4.52 -27.75 -6.65
CA LYS A 327 -3.31 -28.39 -7.17
C LYS A 327 -2.06 -27.56 -6.85
N PHE A 328 -2.12 -26.25 -7.10
CA PHE A 328 -1.05 -25.32 -6.75
C PHE A 328 -0.72 -25.39 -5.25
N SER A 329 -1.74 -25.33 -4.40
CA SER A 329 -1.58 -25.37 -2.94
C SER A 329 -0.91 -26.65 -2.46
N MET A 330 -1.30 -27.81 -3.01
CA MET A 330 -0.68 -29.10 -2.69
C MET A 330 0.79 -29.16 -3.15
N GLU A 331 1.13 -28.62 -4.32
CA GLU A 331 2.51 -28.61 -4.82
C GLU A 331 3.42 -27.67 -4.02
N VAL A 332 2.92 -26.47 -3.67
CA VAL A 332 3.64 -25.53 -2.81
C VAL A 332 3.87 -26.17 -1.44
N LYS A 333 2.82 -26.71 -0.82
CA LYS A 333 2.90 -27.42 0.45
C LYS A 333 3.96 -28.53 0.41
N SER A 334 3.90 -29.42 -0.58
CA SER A 334 4.87 -30.52 -0.71
C SER A 334 6.31 -30.02 -0.86
N SER A 335 6.52 -28.88 -1.52
CA SER A 335 7.85 -28.31 -1.73
C SER A 335 8.40 -27.65 -0.46
N VAL A 336 7.54 -27.01 0.32
CA VAL A 336 7.89 -26.38 1.62
C VAL A 336 8.15 -27.45 2.68
N GLU A 337 7.30 -28.48 2.79
CA GLU A 337 7.47 -29.60 3.73
C GLU A 337 8.79 -30.35 3.48
N LYS A 338 9.19 -30.55 2.21
CA LYS A 338 10.48 -31.16 1.86
C LYS A 338 11.69 -30.36 2.31
N GLN A 339 11.52 -29.06 2.56
CA GLN A 339 12.56 -28.19 3.10
C GLN A 339 12.59 -28.22 4.65
N GLY A 340 11.69 -28.97 5.30
CA GLY A 340 11.63 -29.12 6.74
C GLY A 340 10.78 -28.06 7.46
N LEU A 341 10.02 -27.27 6.72
CA LEU A 341 9.07 -26.29 7.26
C LEU A 341 7.68 -26.93 7.36
N ASN A 342 7.15 -27.00 8.58
CA ASN A 342 5.78 -27.47 8.85
C ASN A 342 4.94 -26.28 9.27
N GLU A 343 3.95 -25.93 8.45
CA GLU A 343 3.06 -24.79 8.66
C GLU A 343 1.60 -25.21 8.56
N GLU A 344 0.72 -24.36 9.09
CA GLU A 344 -0.72 -24.50 8.91
C GLU A 344 -1.16 -23.83 7.60
N ASP A 345 -0.56 -22.68 7.26
CA ASP A 345 -0.92 -21.85 6.09
C ASP A 345 0.19 -21.78 5.03
N TYR A 346 0.26 -22.78 4.13
CA TYR A 346 1.27 -22.84 3.06
C TYR A 346 1.06 -21.85 1.92
N VAL A 347 -0.14 -21.29 1.78
CA VAL A 347 -0.50 -20.36 0.70
C VAL A 347 -1.19 -19.14 1.29
N ASN A 348 -0.43 -18.05 1.34
CA ASN A 348 -0.89 -16.71 1.71
C ASN A 348 -0.90 -15.79 0.48
N MET A 349 -1.33 -14.53 0.67
CA MET A 349 -1.39 -13.50 -0.37
C MET A 349 -0.08 -13.32 -1.14
N PHE A 350 1.08 -13.45 -0.50
CA PHE A 350 2.37 -13.22 -1.13
C PHE A 350 2.76 -14.37 -2.06
N VAL A 351 2.50 -15.61 -1.64
CA VAL A 351 2.76 -16.82 -2.43
C VAL A 351 1.93 -16.80 -3.72
N GLU A 352 0.64 -16.47 -3.62
CA GLU A 352 -0.23 -16.25 -4.78
C GLU A 352 0.26 -15.07 -5.64
N GLY A 353 0.52 -13.92 -5.01
CA GLY A 353 0.91 -12.70 -5.72
C GLY A 353 2.18 -12.86 -6.55
N PHE A 354 3.21 -13.54 -6.03
CA PHE A 354 4.45 -13.75 -6.78
C PHE A 354 4.34 -14.80 -7.88
N HIS A 355 3.44 -15.78 -7.76
CA HIS A 355 3.06 -16.61 -8.91
C HIS A 355 2.45 -15.74 -10.02
N ASP A 356 1.47 -14.91 -9.66
CA ASP A 356 0.74 -14.09 -10.61
C ASP A 356 1.60 -12.95 -11.19
N ALA A 357 2.64 -12.49 -10.47
CA ALA A 357 3.63 -11.55 -10.97
C ALA A 357 4.38 -12.08 -12.20
N ILE A 358 4.73 -13.37 -12.22
CA ILE A 358 5.41 -13.99 -13.35
C ILE A 358 4.49 -14.04 -14.58
N LEU A 359 3.22 -14.39 -14.38
CA LEU A 359 2.22 -14.38 -15.45
C LEU A 359 2.01 -12.98 -16.01
N LEU A 360 1.83 -11.99 -15.14
CA LEU A 360 1.65 -10.59 -15.49
C LEU A 360 2.84 -10.05 -16.29
N TYR A 361 4.06 -10.34 -15.86
CA TYR A 361 5.27 -9.96 -16.58
C TYR A 361 5.34 -10.61 -17.97
N ALA A 362 5.04 -11.91 -18.08
CA ALA A 362 5.10 -12.62 -19.36
C ALA A 362 4.08 -12.07 -20.36
N LEU A 363 2.88 -11.72 -19.89
CA LEU A 363 1.85 -11.06 -20.69
C LEU A 363 2.31 -9.67 -21.17
N ALA A 364 2.85 -8.85 -20.27
CA ALA A 364 3.36 -7.53 -20.61
C ALA A 364 4.53 -7.60 -21.61
N LEU A 365 5.49 -8.51 -21.37
CA LEU A 365 6.63 -8.71 -22.25
C LEU A 365 6.21 -9.18 -23.64
N HIS A 366 5.21 -10.07 -23.75
CA HIS A 366 4.66 -10.48 -25.04
C HIS A 366 4.21 -9.28 -25.88
N GLU A 367 3.47 -8.37 -25.27
CA GLU A 367 2.93 -7.18 -25.94
C GLU A 367 4.04 -6.18 -26.32
N VAL A 368 5.01 -5.96 -25.42
CA VAL A 368 6.20 -5.12 -25.66
C VAL A 368 7.03 -5.63 -26.84
N LEU A 369 7.31 -6.94 -26.89
CA LEU A 369 8.06 -7.54 -28.00
C LEU A 369 7.31 -7.42 -29.33
N ARG A 370 5.98 -7.57 -29.33
CA ARG A 370 5.15 -7.39 -30.54
C ARG A 370 5.14 -5.95 -31.05
N ALA A 371 5.28 -4.99 -30.15
CA ALA A 371 5.41 -3.57 -30.50
C ALA A 371 6.81 -3.18 -30.99
N GLY A 372 7.77 -4.12 -31.06
CA GLY A 372 9.13 -3.88 -31.55
C GLY A 372 10.10 -3.36 -30.49
N PHE A 373 9.69 -3.33 -29.22
CA PHE A 373 10.55 -3.05 -28.08
C PHE A 373 11.21 -4.34 -27.58
N SER A 374 12.03 -4.22 -26.53
CA SER A 374 12.80 -5.30 -25.95
C SER A 374 12.46 -5.52 -24.47
N LYS A 375 12.98 -6.60 -23.90
CA LYS A 375 12.96 -6.85 -22.45
C LYS A 375 13.72 -5.80 -21.62
N LYS A 376 14.47 -4.89 -22.27
CA LYS A 376 15.21 -3.80 -21.61
C LYS A 376 14.41 -2.50 -21.49
N ASP A 377 13.24 -2.42 -22.12
CA ASP A 377 12.36 -1.25 -22.05
C ASP A 377 11.43 -1.37 -20.83
N GLY A 378 11.99 -1.25 -19.62
CA GLY A 378 11.30 -1.55 -18.36
C GLY A 378 10.04 -0.73 -18.14
N GLY A 379 10.07 0.57 -18.41
CA GLY A 379 8.91 1.45 -18.32
C GLY A 379 7.79 1.07 -19.30
N LYS A 380 8.14 0.54 -20.49
CA LYS A 380 7.15 0.00 -21.44
C LYS A 380 6.52 -1.29 -20.93
N ILE A 381 7.32 -2.16 -20.32
CA ILE A 381 6.81 -3.37 -19.67
C ILE A 381 5.86 -2.99 -18.54
N ILE A 382 6.27 -2.10 -17.64
CA ILE A 382 5.44 -1.64 -16.52
C ILE A 382 4.14 -1.02 -17.00
N GLN A 383 4.17 -0.16 -18.02
CA GLN A 383 2.96 0.39 -18.62
C GLN A 383 1.99 -0.71 -19.11
N GLN A 384 2.50 -1.79 -19.71
CA GLN A 384 1.68 -2.93 -20.12
C GLN A 384 1.23 -3.84 -18.97
N THR A 385 1.77 -3.66 -17.75
CA THR A 385 1.23 -4.35 -16.56
C THR A 385 0.06 -3.61 -15.91
N TRP A 386 -0.14 -2.32 -16.21
CA TRP A 386 -1.18 -1.48 -15.58
C TRP A 386 -2.49 -1.54 -16.35
N ASN A 387 -3.59 -1.20 -15.66
CA ASN A 387 -4.94 -1.13 -16.23
C ASN A 387 -5.35 -2.38 -17.00
N ARG A 388 -5.12 -3.57 -16.41
CA ARG A 388 -5.44 -4.84 -17.05
C ARG A 388 -6.01 -5.85 -16.08
N THR A 389 -6.78 -6.78 -16.63
CA THR A 389 -7.28 -7.95 -15.91
C THR A 389 -6.74 -9.21 -16.58
N PHE A 390 -6.30 -10.17 -15.79
CA PHE A 390 -5.84 -11.49 -16.24
C PHE A 390 -6.27 -12.57 -15.25
N GLU A 391 -6.16 -13.83 -15.66
CA GLU A 391 -6.46 -14.97 -14.79
C GLU A 391 -5.19 -15.39 -14.04
N GLY A 392 -5.20 -15.22 -12.72
CA GLY A 392 -4.16 -15.67 -11.79
C GLY A 392 -4.42 -17.08 -11.26
N ILE A 393 -3.63 -17.56 -10.29
CA ILE A 393 -3.80 -18.92 -9.73
C ILE A 393 -4.97 -19.03 -8.74
N ALA A 394 -5.43 -17.93 -8.18
CA ALA A 394 -6.58 -17.87 -7.28
C ALA A 394 -7.71 -16.99 -7.84
N GLY A 395 -7.86 -16.95 -9.17
CA GLY A 395 -8.96 -16.25 -9.84
C GLY A 395 -8.50 -15.03 -10.61
N GLN A 396 -9.43 -14.13 -10.94
CA GLN A 396 -9.11 -12.93 -11.69
C GLN A 396 -8.29 -11.94 -10.87
N VAL A 397 -7.25 -11.40 -11.50
CA VAL A 397 -6.39 -10.34 -10.95
C VAL A 397 -6.57 -9.10 -11.81
N SER A 398 -6.96 -7.99 -11.19
CA SER A 398 -7.11 -6.70 -11.86
C SER A 398 -6.13 -5.68 -11.29
N ILE A 399 -5.29 -5.11 -12.15
CA ILE A 399 -4.37 -4.02 -11.84
C ILE A 399 -5.00 -2.71 -12.31
N ASP A 400 -5.09 -1.73 -11.43
CA ASP A 400 -5.67 -0.42 -11.72
C ASP A 400 -4.76 0.44 -12.62
N THR A 401 -5.24 1.64 -12.95
CA THR A 401 -4.51 2.59 -13.81
C THR A 401 -3.24 3.14 -13.17
N ASN A 402 -3.08 3.01 -11.85
CA ASN A 402 -1.88 3.38 -11.11
C ASN A 402 -0.93 2.18 -10.92
N GLY A 403 -1.24 1.01 -11.48
CA GLY A 403 -0.39 -0.16 -11.33
C GLY A 403 -0.52 -0.87 -10.00
N ASP A 404 -1.66 -0.75 -9.33
CA ASP A 404 -1.94 -1.38 -8.05
C ASP A 404 -3.09 -2.37 -8.18
N ARG A 405 -2.95 -3.58 -7.61
CA ARG A 405 -4.02 -4.58 -7.63
C ARG A 405 -5.24 -4.07 -6.85
N TYR A 406 -6.42 -4.19 -7.45
CA TYR A 406 -7.69 -4.02 -6.74
C TYR A 406 -7.81 -5.11 -5.66
N GLY A 407 -8.26 -4.71 -4.47
CA GLY A 407 -8.47 -5.63 -3.35
C GLY A 407 -9.91 -6.10 -3.28
N ASP A 408 -10.10 -7.40 -3.38
CA ASP A 408 -11.37 -8.05 -3.06
C ASP A 408 -11.27 -8.64 -1.65
N PHE A 409 -12.29 -8.41 -0.84
CA PHE A 409 -12.26 -8.76 0.58
C PHE A 409 -13.58 -9.40 1.01
N SER A 410 -13.52 -10.17 2.09
CA SER A 410 -14.67 -10.77 2.74
C SER A 410 -14.74 -10.32 4.20
N VAL A 411 -15.95 -10.23 4.72
CA VAL A 411 -16.21 -10.04 6.15
C VAL A 411 -16.74 -11.34 6.72
N ILE A 412 -16.06 -11.88 7.71
CA ILE A 412 -16.47 -13.06 8.47
C ILE A 412 -17.11 -12.59 9.77
N ALA A 413 -18.21 -13.21 10.17
CA ALA A 413 -18.82 -12.95 11.47
C ALA A 413 -19.40 -14.25 12.05
N MET A 414 -19.67 -14.24 13.36
CA MET A 414 -20.33 -15.36 14.03
C MET A 414 -21.82 -15.37 13.71
N THR A 415 -22.29 -16.38 12.97
CA THR A 415 -23.71 -16.52 12.57
C THR A 415 -24.51 -17.43 13.51
N ASP A 416 -23.81 -18.24 14.31
CA ASP A 416 -24.38 -19.04 15.40
C ASP A 416 -23.54 -18.85 16.67
N ALA A 417 -24.07 -18.09 17.64
CA ALA A 417 -23.40 -17.81 18.91
C ALA A 417 -23.41 -19.01 19.88
N GLU A 418 -24.34 -19.95 19.73
CA GLU A 418 -24.39 -21.15 20.56
C GLU A 418 -23.29 -22.12 20.14
N ALA A 419 -23.16 -22.37 18.83
CA ALA A 419 -22.10 -23.22 18.27
C ALA A 419 -20.74 -22.50 18.20
N GLY A 420 -20.74 -21.18 18.03
CA GLY A 420 -19.54 -20.39 17.73
C GLY A 420 -19.14 -20.44 16.25
N THR A 421 -20.09 -20.75 15.35
CA THR A 421 -19.86 -20.91 13.91
C THR A 421 -19.64 -19.56 13.26
N GLN A 422 -18.60 -19.46 12.45
CA GLN A 422 -18.24 -18.26 11.69
C GLN A 422 -18.42 -18.50 10.19
N GLU A 423 -19.01 -17.53 9.52
CA GLU A 423 -19.30 -17.60 8.09
C GLU A 423 -19.03 -16.23 7.44
N VAL A 424 -18.73 -16.24 6.14
CA VAL A 424 -18.63 -15.00 5.37
C VAL A 424 -20.04 -14.40 5.23
N ILE A 425 -20.19 -13.16 5.71
CA ILE A 425 -21.46 -12.43 5.74
C ILE A 425 -21.59 -11.41 4.60
N GLY A 426 -20.48 -11.01 3.98
CA GLY A 426 -20.47 -10.03 2.90
C GLY A 426 -19.10 -9.95 2.23
N ASP A 427 -19.10 -9.46 1.00
CA ASP A 427 -17.91 -9.32 0.16
C ASP A 427 -17.81 -7.90 -0.39
N TYR A 428 -16.59 -7.43 -0.58
CA TYR A 428 -16.26 -6.20 -1.29
C TYR A 428 -15.50 -6.55 -2.56
N PHE A 429 -15.97 -6.00 -3.69
CA PHE A 429 -15.30 -6.14 -4.97
C PHE A 429 -14.63 -4.81 -5.33
N GLY A 430 -13.30 -4.80 -5.31
CA GLY A 430 -12.51 -3.57 -5.36
C GLY A 430 -12.59 -2.85 -6.69
N LYS A 431 -12.73 -3.59 -7.80
CA LYS A 431 -12.83 -3.00 -9.14
C LYS A 431 -14.16 -2.27 -9.33
N GLU A 432 -15.24 -2.82 -8.81
CA GLU A 432 -16.58 -2.23 -8.86
C GLU A 432 -16.79 -1.18 -7.76
N GLY A 433 -16.00 -1.23 -6.68
CA GLY A 433 -16.14 -0.35 -5.51
C GLY A 433 -17.44 -0.60 -4.74
N ARG A 434 -17.90 -1.85 -4.69
CA ARG A 434 -19.19 -2.22 -4.08
C ARG A 434 -19.02 -3.26 -2.98
N PHE A 435 -19.64 -2.99 -1.84
CA PHE A 435 -19.82 -3.94 -0.75
C PHE A 435 -21.22 -4.55 -0.84
N GLU A 436 -21.29 -5.88 -0.80
CA GLU A 436 -22.53 -6.64 -0.92
C GLU A 436 -22.62 -7.67 0.21
N MET A 437 -23.75 -7.67 0.92
CA MET A 437 -24.05 -8.71 1.91
C MET A 437 -24.43 -10.01 1.20
N ARG A 438 -23.93 -11.15 1.69
CA ARG A 438 -24.29 -12.45 1.14
C ARG A 438 -25.76 -12.79 1.43
N PRO A 439 -26.50 -13.35 0.46
CA PRO A 439 -27.89 -13.73 0.67
C PRO A 439 -27.99 -14.87 1.70
N ASN A 440 -29.10 -14.89 2.45
CA ASN A 440 -29.46 -15.93 3.41
C ASN A 440 -28.53 -16.11 4.62
N VAL A 441 -27.64 -15.15 4.88
CA VAL A 441 -26.78 -15.20 6.07
C VAL A 441 -27.49 -14.57 7.26
N LYS A 442 -27.50 -15.24 8.41
CA LYS A 442 -28.01 -14.68 9.67
C LYS A 442 -27.03 -13.62 10.14
N TYR A 443 -27.37 -12.35 9.93
CA TYR A 443 -26.58 -11.26 10.46
C TYR A 443 -26.74 -11.24 12.00
N PRO A 444 -25.64 -11.32 12.79
CA PRO A 444 -25.73 -11.36 14.26
C PRO A 444 -26.39 -10.10 14.84
N TRP A 445 -26.36 -9.02 14.07
CA TRP A 445 -27.05 -7.77 14.35
C TRP A 445 -28.40 -7.79 13.65
N GLY A 446 -29.51 -7.79 14.38
CA GLY A 446 -30.79 -7.48 13.77
C GLY A 446 -30.72 -6.10 13.09
N PRO A 447 -31.52 -5.80 12.04
CA PRO A 447 -31.50 -4.52 11.31
C PRO A 447 -31.74 -3.27 12.18
N LEU A 448 -32.06 -3.43 13.47
CA LEU A 448 -32.27 -2.38 14.46
C LEU A 448 -31.12 -2.20 15.48
N LYS A 449 -30.16 -3.12 15.62
CA LYS A 449 -29.25 -3.13 16.79
C LYS A 449 -28.02 -2.20 16.68
N LEU A 450 -27.64 -1.77 15.46
CA LEU A 450 -26.52 -0.85 15.23
C LEU A 450 -26.90 0.29 14.27
N ARG A 451 -28.16 0.74 14.30
CA ARG A 451 -28.37 2.17 14.11
C ARG A 451 -27.73 2.82 15.32
N LEU A 452 -26.45 3.16 15.20
CA LEU A 452 -25.80 4.08 16.10
C LEU A 452 -26.60 5.37 15.99
N GLU A 453 -27.62 5.51 16.83
CA GLU A 453 -28.14 6.82 17.12
C GLU A 453 -26.90 7.59 17.58
N GLU A 454 -26.49 8.58 16.79
CA GLU A 454 -25.77 9.71 17.36
C GLU A 454 -26.48 10.04 18.67
N PRO A 455 -25.79 10.38 19.77
CA PRO A 455 -26.46 10.90 20.95
C PRO A 455 -27.17 12.21 20.55
N GLY A 456 -28.35 12.04 19.97
CA GLY A 456 -29.30 13.04 19.61
C GLY A 456 -29.87 13.50 20.93
N LEU A 457 -29.81 14.81 21.09
CA LEU A 457 -30.57 15.55 22.09
C LEU A 457 -31.94 14.89 22.33
N ALA A 458 -32.06 14.14 23.43
CA ALA A 458 -33.33 13.63 23.91
C ALA A 458 -33.42 13.83 25.42
N GLY A 459 -34.22 14.83 25.79
CA GLY A 459 -35.11 14.73 26.95
C GLY A 459 -34.54 15.05 28.32
N HIS A 460 -34.22 16.33 28.58
CA HIS A 460 -34.50 16.92 29.89
C HIS A 460 -35.59 17.99 29.73
N SER A 461 -36.83 17.56 29.84
CA SER A 461 -37.99 18.42 30.11
C SER A 461 -37.92 18.92 31.56
N GLY A 462 -37.22 20.03 31.76
CA GLY A 462 -37.27 20.85 32.97
C GLY A 462 -37.14 22.31 32.55
N GLY A 463 -38.28 23.03 32.52
CA GLY A 463 -38.42 24.30 31.83
C GLY A 463 -37.54 25.45 32.34
N ALA A 464 -37.01 26.21 31.38
CA ALA A 464 -36.79 27.65 31.50
C ALA A 464 -36.96 28.28 30.10
N PRO A 465 -37.65 29.44 29.96
CA PRO A 465 -38.14 29.91 28.67
C PRO A 465 -37.04 30.52 27.82
N CYS A 466 -37.16 30.28 26.51
CA CYS A 466 -36.41 30.93 25.46
C CYS A 466 -36.38 32.46 25.63
N LYS A 467 -35.17 33.03 25.67
CA LYS A 467 -34.92 34.41 25.23
C LYS A 467 -33.98 34.35 24.03
N ALA A 468 -34.58 34.37 22.84
CA ALA A 468 -33.94 34.91 21.66
C ALA A 468 -34.41 36.36 21.52
N SER A 469 -33.53 37.32 21.79
CA SER A 469 -33.63 38.72 21.35
C SER A 469 -32.28 39.39 21.60
N GLY A 470 -31.59 39.80 20.54
CA GLY A 470 -30.42 40.68 20.61
C GLY A 470 -29.21 40.16 19.84
N GLY A 471 -29.29 40.14 18.52
CA GLY A 471 -28.11 40.11 17.67
C GLY A 471 -27.55 41.52 17.44
N LEU A 472 -26.23 41.54 17.19
CA LEU A 472 -25.40 42.58 16.58
C LEU A 472 -25.06 43.84 17.40
N GLU A 473 -23.83 43.85 17.93
CA GLU A 473 -22.75 44.85 17.78
C GLU A 473 -21.80 44.65 18.98
N GLU A 474 -20.49 44.42 18.76
CA GLU A 474 -19.38 44.32 19.76
C GLU A 474 -18.63 42.98 19.91
N SER A 475 -18.76 42.05 18.96
CA SER A 475 -17.55 41.31 18.54
C SER A 475 -16.64 42.22 17.72
N ALA A 476 -15.35 41.91 17.72
CA ALA A 476 -14.32 42.32 16.75
C ALA A 476 -13.48 43.56 17.06
N VAL A 477 -14.02 44.72 17.43
CA VAL A 477 -13.19 45.95 17.53
C VAL A 477 -12.18 45.88 18.69
N THR A 478 -12.60 45.41 19.85
CA THR A 478 -11.76 45.40 21.06
C THR A 478 -10.63 44.36 21.00
N GLY A 479 -10.87 43.21 20.36
CA GLY A 479 -9.87 42.14 20.21
C GLY A 479 -8.77 42.48 19.21
N ILE A 480 -9.10 43.14 18.09
CA ILE A 480 -8.13 43.52 17.05
C ILE A 480 -7.17 44.59 17.57
N VAL A 481 -7.67 45.58 18.32
CA VAL A 481 -6.84 46.66 18.89
C VAL A 481 -5.83 46.10 19.90
N VAL A 482 -6.26 45.20 20.79
CA VAL A 482 -5.36 44.59 21.78
C VAL A 482 -4.32 43.67 21.12
N GLY A 483 -4.73 42.88 20.13
CA GLY A 483 -3.80 42.03 19.36
C GLY A 483 -2.75 42.83 18.58
N ALA A 484 -3.15 43.94 17.95
CA ALA A 484 -2.24 44.80 17.19
C ALA A 484 -1.21 45.50 18.09
N LEU A 485 -1.61 45.99 19.27
CA LEU A 485 -0.70 46.63 20.22
C LEU A 485 0.33 45.64 20.79
N LEU A 486 -0.10 44.40 21.09
CA LEU A 486 0.80 43.35 21.55
C LEU A 486 1.78 42.91 20.45
N GLY A 487 1.30 42.78 19.21
CA GLY A 487 2.14 42.47 18.05
C GLY A 487 3.20 43.55 17.77
N ALA A 488 2.82 44.84 17.81
CA ALA A 488 3.74 45.95 17.63
C ALA A 488 4.80 46.02 18.75
N GLY A 489 4.40 45.75 20.00
CA GLY A 489 5.31 45.68 21.14
C GLY A 489 6.36 44.57 20.99
N LEU A 490 5.95 43.37 20.55
CA LEU A 490 6.85 42.24 20.32
C LEU A 490 7.82 42.50 19.17
N LEU A 491 7.36 43.13 18.08
CA LEU A 491 8.23 43.50 16.96
C LEU A 491 9.27 44.57 17.33
N MET A 492 8.88 45.56 18.13
CA MET A 492 9.81 46.56 18.67
C MET A 492 10.84 45.93 19.61
N ALA A 493 10.40 45.04 20.50
CA ALA A 493 11.30 44.31 21.39
C ALA A 493 12.30 43.45 20.59
N PHE A 494 11.84 42.73 19.56
CA PHE A 494 12.70 41.94 18.67
C PHE A 494 13.69 42.82 17.90
N TYR A 495 13.24 43.98 17.40
CA TYR A 495 14.11 44.94 16.72
C TYR A 495 15.22 45.47 17.65
N PHE A 496 14.89 45.85 18.89
CA PHE A 496 15.88 46.31 19.87
C PHE A 496 16.83 45.19 20.29
N PHE A 497 16.33 43.96 20.47
CA PHE A 497 17.18 42.79 20.73
C PHE A 497 18.17 42.59 19.57
N ARG A 498 17.70 42.56 18.33
CA ARG A 498 18.56 42.35 17.16
C ARG A 498 19.57 43.47 16.95
N LYS A 499 19.18 44.72 17.18
CA LYS A 499 20.07 45.89 17.11
C LYS A 499 21.15 45.84 18.20
N LYS A 500 20.78 45.48 19.44
CA LYS A 500 21.73 45.34 20.56
C LYS A 500 22.72 44.21 20.31
N TYR A 501 22.27 43.06 19.81
CA TYR A 501 23.15 41.95 19.43
C TYR A 501 24.11 42.32 18.29
N ARG A 502 23.64 43.04 17.26
CA ARG A 502 24.50 43.49 16.15
C ARG A 502 25.59 44.45 16.63
N ILE A 503 25.25 45.45 17.46
CA ILE A 503 26.22 46.40 18.03
C ILE A 503 27.24 45.69 18.94
N THR A 504 26.80 44.66 19.67
CA THR A 504 27.69 43.88 20.55
C THR A 504 28.68 43.03 19.75
N ILE A 505 28.27 42.50 18.59
CA ILE A 505 29.17 41.79 17.67
C ILE A 505 30.17 42.77 17.03
N GLU A 506 29.72 43.93 16.55
CA GLU A 506 30.61 44.94 15.94
C GLU A 506 31.63 45.53 16.95
N ARG A 507 31.28 45.64 18.24
CA ARG A 507 32.23 46.02 19.30
C ARG A 507 33.19 44.89 19.72
N ARG A 508 32.90 43.62 19.38
CA ARG A 508 33.83 42.50 19.61
C ARG A 508 34.80 42.29 18.45
N SER A 509 34.50 42.79 17.25
CA SER A 509 35.41 42.72 16.10
C SER A 509 36.45 43.86 16.06
N GLN A 510 36.13 45.05 16.60
CA GLN A 510 37.10 46.17 16.65
C GLN A 510 38.32 45.98 17.59
N PRO A 511 38.24 45.30 18.75
CA PRO A 511 39.41 45.04 19.59
C PRO A 511 40.36 43.98 19.00
N GLU A 512 39.86 43.06 18.16
CA GLU A 512 40.69 42.06 17.49
C GLU A 512 41.64 42.70 16.45
N GLU A 513 41.18 43.71 15.70
CA GLU A 513 42.04 44.48 14.79
C GLU A 513 43.12 45.29 15.54
N SER A 514 42.81 45.82 16.73
CA SER A 514 43.79 46.54 17.56
C SER A 514 44.87 45.63 18.16
N ASN A 515 44.60 44.33 18.30
CA ASN A 515 45.54 43.35 18.86
C ASN A 515 46.52 42.79 17.80
N VAL A 516 46.13 42.78 16.52
CA VAL A 516 47.00 42.40 15.40
C VAL A 516 48.07 43.48 15.14
N GLY A 517 47.78 44.75 15.38
CA GLY A 517 48.74 45.86 15.27
C GLY A 517 49.90 45.78 16.27
N LYS A 518 49.62 45.47 17.54
CA LYS A 518 50.65 45.37 18.61
C LYS A 518 51.55 44.13 18.48
N HIS A 519 51.04 43.03 17.91
CA HIS A 519 51.85 41.85 17.64
C HIS A 519 52.85 42.05 16.48
N ARG A 520 52.63 43.04 15.61
CA ARG A 520 53.54 43.36 14.50
C ARG A 520 54.74 44.22 14.94
N GLU A 521 54.52 45.18 15.84
CA GLU A 521 55.60 46.00 16.43
C GLU A 521 56.55 45.19 17.33
N LEU A 522 56.04 44.26 18.14
CA LEU A 522 56.87 43.41 19.01
C LEU A 522 57.74 42.39 18.23
N ARG A 523 57.36 42.06 16.98
CA ARG A 523 58.14 41.18 16.10
C ARG A 523 59.26 41.92 15.37
N GLU A 524 59.14 43.24 15.19
CA GLU A 524 60.19 44.07 14.58
C GLU A 524 61.29 44.45 15.58
N ASP A 525 60.95 44.68 16.86
CA ASP A 525 61.93 45.02 17.90
C ASP A 525 62.76 43.81 18.40
N SER A 526 62.22 42.59 18.35
CA SER A 526 62.96 41.38 18.76
C SER A 526 63.92 40.85 17.67
N ILE A 527 63.79 41.29 16.41
CA ILE A 527 64.66 40.84 15.31
C ILE A 527 65.88 41.76 15.15
N ARG A 528 65.79 43.04 15.53
CA ARG A 528 66.92 43.98 15.45
C ARG A 528 67.87 43.94 16.65
N SER A 529 67.52 43.22 17.73
CA SER A 529 68.45 42.98 18.84
C SER A 529 69.41 41.80 18.62
N HIS A 530 69.41 41.11 17.46
CA HIS A 530 70.14 39.82 17.34
C HIS A 530 71.07 39.60 16.14
N PHE A 531 71.33 40.60 15.30
CA PHE A 531 72.34 40.49 14.23
C PHE A 531 73.10 41.82 14.11
N SER A 532 74.23 42.02 14.80
CA SER A 532 75.61 41.71 14.34
C SER A 532 76.38 43.05 14.41
N VAL A 533 77.59 43.27 14.93
CA VAL A 533 78.83 42.52 15.24
C VAL A 533 79.75 43.67 15.75
N ALA A 534 80.54 43.67 16.84
CA ALA A 534 81.39 42.63 17.44
C ALA A 534 82.28 41.92 16.43
#